data_AF-A0AAX2E768-F1
#
_entry.id   AF-A0AAX2E768-F1
#
_cell.length_a   1.000
_cell.length_b   1.000
_cell.length_c   1.000
_cell.angle_alpha   90.00
_cell.angle_beta   90.00
_cell.angle_gamma   90.00
#
_symmetry.space_group_name_H-M   'P 1'
#
loop_
_entity.id
_entity.type
_entity.pdbx_description
1 polymer ?
#
loop_
_entity_poly.entity_id
_entity_poly.type
_entity_poly.pdbx_seq_one_letter_code
_entity_poly.pdbx_strand_id
1 'polypeptide(L)'
;MCGKRYLVEFTLAMLAYLVAVVLSTYLLPGMDSSAGRIAVSLIPVIPMIAMALVVIRQLRRLDELSQRIQLNALGIAFVCTALITFSYGFLEIAGLPRLSMFAVWPIMGSVWLVATLLGNRRYQ
;
A
#
# COMPACT_ATOMS: atom_id res chain seq x y z
N MET A 1 -7.19 -2.85 -25.21
CA MET A 1 -6.10 -1.86 -24.99
C MET A 1 -6.07 -1.25 -23.57
N CYS A 2 -7.07 -1.50 -22.70
CA CYS A 2 -7.18 -0.87 -21.37
C CYS A 2 -6.10 -1.32 -20.36
N GLY A 3 -5.69 -2.61 -20.37
CA GLY A 3 -4.71 -3.15 -19.41
C GLY A 3 -3.26 -2.70 -19.63
N LYS A 4 -2.82 -2.52 -20.88
CA LYS A 4 -1.43 -2.11 -21.18
C LYS A 4 -1.10 -0.72 -20.65
N ARG A 5 -2.03 0.24 -20.77
CA ARG A 5 -1.84 1.60 -20.25
C ARG A 5 -1.79 1.64 -18.72
N TYR A 6 -2.65 0.88 -18.05
CA TYR A 6 -2.59 0.71 -16.59
C TYR A 6 -1.24 0.13 -16.14
N LEU A 7 -0.77 -0.94 -16.78
CA LEU A 7 0.52 -1.55 -16.45
C LEU A 7 1.68 -0.58 -16.67
N VAL A 8 1.66 0.21 -17.76
CA VAL A 8 2.68 1.24 -18.00
C VAL A 8 2.62 2.36 -16.95
N GLU A 9 1.44 2.90 -16.63
CA GLU A 9 1.29 3.94 -15.62
C GLU A 9 1.71 3.44 -14.22
N PHE A 10 1.34 2.21 -13.87
CA PHE A 10 1.70 1.58 -12.61
C PHE A 10 3.19 1.26 -12.52
N THR A 11 3.79 0.68 -13.57
CA THR A 11 5.22 0.38 -13.60
C THR A 11 6.07 1.65 -13.59
N LEU A 12 5.63 2.71 -14.27
CA LEU A 12 6.29 4.01 -14.24
C LEU A 12 6.21 4.65 -12.85
N ALA A 13 5.04 4.59 -12.18
CA ALA A 13 4.90 5.06 -10.81
C ALA A 13 5.75 4.24 -9.82
N MET A 14 5.84 2.92 -10.03
CA MET A 14 6.69 2.03 -9.24
C MET A 14 8.17 2.35 -9.43
N LEU A 15 8.62 2.55 -10.67
CA LEU A 15 10.00 2.97 -10.95
C LEU A 15 10.31 4.32 -10.32
N ALA A 16 9.39 5.29 -10.43
CA ALA A 16 9.54 6.59 -9.77
C ALA A 16 9.63 6.45 -8.24
N TYR A 17 8.85 5.56 -7.64
CA TYR A 17 8.93 5.23 -6.21
C TYR A 17 10.29 4.64 -5.85
N LEU A 18 10.78 3.65 -6.59
CA LEU A 18 12.10 3.04 -6.33
C LEU A 18 13.23 4.07 -6.44
N VAL A 19 13.22 4.91 -7.48
CA VAL A 19 14.19 5.99 -7.65
C VAL A 19 14.11 6.98 -6.49
N ALA A 20 12.90 7.38 -6.08
CA ALA A 20 12.69 8.29 -4.95
C ALA A 20 13.22 7.71 -3.64
N VAL A 21 13.03 6.40 -3.38
CA VAL A 21 13.55 5.73 -2.19
C VAL A 21 15.07 5.72 -2.21
N VAL A 22 15.70 5.33 -3.33
CA VAL A 22 17.17 5.31 -3.47
C VAL A 22 17.76 6.71 -3.31
N LEU A 23 17.14 7.72 -3.93
CA LEU A 23 17.58 9.11 -3.80
C LEU A 23 17.46 9.60 -2.35
N SER A 24 16.34 9.30 -1.68
CA SER A 24 16.11 9.67 -0.29
C SER A 24 17.16 9.04 0.64
N THR A 25 17.39 7.72 0.54
CA THR A 25 18.36 7.02 1.38
C THR A 25 19.81 7.44 1.11
N TYR A 26 20.14 7.82 -0.12
CA TYR A 26 21.47 8.32 -0.48
C TYR A 26 21.73 9.75 0.05
N LEU A 27 20.71 10.61 0.06
CA LEU A 27 20.86 12.02 0.47
C LEU A 27 20.82 12.22 2.00
N LEU A 28 20.09 11.36 2.73
CA LEU A 28 19.89 11.48 4.19
C LEU A 28 21.17 11.51 5.07
N PRO A 29 22.28 10.81 4.73
CA PRO A 29 23.53 10.85 5.51
C PRO A 29 24.27 12.18 5.40
N GLY A 30 24.10 12.93 4.30
CA GLY A 30 24.83 14.19 4.04
C GLY A 30 24.12 15.46 4.52
N MET A 31 23.04 15.33 5.30
CA MET A 31 22.21 16.46 5.74
C MET A 31 22.30 16.69 7.24
N ASP A 32 22.79 17.87 7.63
CA ASP A 32 22.87 18.30 9.03
C ASP A 32 21.57 18.97 9.53
N SER A 33 20.72 19.47 8.62
CA SER A 33 19.47 20.15 8.99
C SER A 33 18.32 19.17 9.22
N SER A 34 17.62 19.33 10.36
CA SER A 34 16.49 18.48 10.76
C SER A 34 15.29 18.60 9.79
N ALA A 35 14.98 19.81 9.33
CA ALA A 35 13.89 20.06 8.39
C ALA A 35 14.17 19.46 6.99
N GLY A 36 15.41 19.56 6.50
CA GLY A 36 15.79 19.00 5.20
C GLY A 36 15.70 17.47 5.19
N ARG A 37 16.09 16.81 6.28
CA ARG A 37 15.96 15.35 6.43
C ARG A 37 14.50 14.89 6.39
N ILE A 38 13.59 15.63 7.03
CA ILE A 38 12.15 15.32 6.98
C ILE A 38 11.61 15.49 5.55
N ALA A 39 11.96 16.59 4.87
CA ALA A 39 11.51 16.80 3.50
C ALA A 39 11.99 15.69 2.56
N VAL A 40 13.26 15.29 2.67
CA VAL A 40 13.87 14.24 1.83
C VAL A 40 13.30 12.85 2.14
N SER A 41 13.00 12.54 3.41
CA SER A 41 12.38 11.26 3.79
C SER A 41 10.95 11.10 3.27
N LEU A 42 10.26 12.21 2.97
CA LEU A 42 8.89 12.22 2.43
C LEU A 42 8.82 12.22 0.90
N ILE A 43 9.95 12.39 0.18
CA ILE A 43 9.97 12.34 -1.30
C ILE A 43 9.29 11.07 -1.87
N PRO A 44 9.49 9.86 -1.31
CA PRO A 44 8.84 8.64 -1.81
C PRO A 44 7.30 8.63 -1.67
N VAL A 45 6.72 9.53 -0.87
CA VAL A 45 5.26 9.64 -0.71
C VAL A 45 4.60 10.16 -1.99
N ILE A 46 5.26 11.05 -2.73
CA ILE A 46 4.71 11.62 -3.98
C ILE A 46 4.42 10.54 -5.03
N PRO A 47 5.38 9.68 -5.42
CA PRO A 47 5.09 8.58 -6.35
C PRO A 47 4.12 7.55 -5.76
N MET A 48 4.10 7.37 -4.43
CA MET A 48 3.12 6.51 -3.77
C MET A 48 1.68 7.03 -3.94
N ILE A 49 1.46 8.34 -3.84
CA ILE A 49 0.15 8.97 -4.12
C ILE A 49 -0.22 8.76 -5.60
N ALA A 50 0.71 8.96 -6.53
CA ALA A 50 0.46 8.72 -7.94
C ALA A 50 0.05 7.27 -8.21
N MET A 51 0.73 6.31 -7.58
CA MET A 51 0.38 4.88 -7.68
C MET A 51 -1.01 4.59 -7.12
N ALA A 52 -1.37 5.18 -5.97
CA ALA A 52 -2.71 5.06 -5.40
C ALA A 52 -3.80 5.59 -6.36
N LEU A 53 -3.56 6.74 -7.00
CA LEU A 53 -4.50 7.29 -7.98
C LEU A 53 -4.67 6.38 -9.20
N VAL A 54 -3.59 5.76 -9.69
CA VAL A 54 -3.65 4.78 -10.79
C VAL A 54 -4.51 3.57 -10.40
N VAL A 55 -4.32 3.04 -9.19
CA VAL A 55 -5.13 1.92 -8.66
C VAL A 55 -6.60 2.31 -8.50
N ILE A 56 -6.91 3.47 -7.92
CA ILE A 56 -8.29 3.95 -7.76
C ILE A 56 -8.98 4.11 -9.12
N ARG A 57 -8.28 4.69 -10.11
CA ARG A 57 -8.82 4.82 -11.48
C ARG A 57 -9.11 3.44 -12.09
N GLN A 58 -8.24 2.46 -11.86
CA GLN A 58 -8.43 1.11 -12.36
C GLN A 58 -9.62 0.41 -11.69
N LEU A 59 -9.78 0.54 -10.37
CA LEU A 59 -10.92 -0.01 -9.62
C LEU A 59 -12.26 0.58 -10.10
N ARG A 60 -12.28 1.85 -10.50
CA ARG A 60 -13.47 2.52 -11.07
C ARG A 60 -13.81 2.08 -12.49
N ARG A 61 -12.88 1.42 -13.20
CA ARG A 61 -13.08 0.89 -14.56
C ARG A 61 -13.53 -0.57 -14.57
N LEU A 62 -13.60 -1.21 -13.41
CA LEU A 62 -14.15 -2.55 -13.27
C LEU A 62 -15.67 -2.54 -13.48
N ASP A 63 -16.21 -3.70 -13.85
CA ASP A 63 -17.67 -3.89 -13.83
C ASP A 63 -18.21 -3.84 -12.39
N GLU A 64 -19.53 -3.70 -12.26
CA GLU A 64 -20.19 -3.55 -10.96
C GLU A 64 -19.93 -4.76 -10.04
N LEU A 65 -19.91 -5.96 -10.61
CA LEU A 65 -19.67 -7.20 -9.85
C LEU A 65 -18.25 -7.22 -9.28
N SER A 66 -17.23 -7.00 -10.11
CA SER A 66 -15.83 -7.01 -9.66
C SER A 66 -15.57 -5.84 -8.71
N GLN A 67 -16.14 -4.66 -8.95
CA GLN A 67 -16.03 -3.54 -8.01
C GLN A 67 -16.63 -3.88 -6.64
N ARG A 68 -17.79 -4.54 -6.60
CA ARG A 68 -18.42 -5.00 -5.36
C ARG A 68 -17.56 -6.03 -4.62
N ILE A 69 -16.98 -6.99 -5.34
CA ILE A 69 -16.05 -7.98 -4.76
C ILE A 69 -14.83 -7.27 -4.16
N GLN A 70 -14.25 -6.31 -4.88
CA GLN A 70 -13.10 -5.54 -4.42
C GLN A 70 -13.41 -4.72 -3.17
N LEU A 71 -14.55 -4.03 -3.13
CA LEU A 71 -14.98 -3.24 -1.96
C LEU A 71 -15.24 -4.14 -0.74
N ASN A 72 -15.89 -5.28 -0.92
CA ASN A 72 -16.09 -6.26 0.16
C ASN A 72 -14.76 -6.81 0.67
N ALA A 73 -13.84 -7.15 -0.24
CA ALA A 73 -12.51 -7.64 0.11
C ALA A 73 -11.69 -6.58 0.86
N LEU A 74 -11.75 -5.31 0.44
CA LEU A 74 -11.13 -4.19 1.14
C LEU A 74 -11.73 -3.99 2.54
N GLY A 75 -13.04 -4.13 2.69
CA GLY A 75 -13.70 -4.07 4.00
C GLY A 75 -13.22 -5.17 4.95
N ILE A 76 -13.11 -6.41 4.47
CA ILE A 76 -12.57 -7.53 5.25
C ILE A 76 -11.10 -7.27 5.60
N ALA A 77 -10.29 -6.86 4.62
CA ALA A 77 -8.88 -6.54 4.82
C ALA A 77 -8.68 -5.43 5.87
N PHE A 78 -9.51 -4.39 5.82
CA PHE A 78 -9.48 -3.30 6.79
C PHE A 78 -9.75 -3.80 8.21
N VAL A 79 -10.84 -4.53 8.44
CA VAL A 79 -11.21 -5.02 9.78
C VAL A 79 -10.17 -6.01 10.31
N CYS A 80 -9.75 -6.98 9.50
CA CYS A 80 -8.75 -7.96 9.91
C CYS A 80 -7.39 -7.31 10.21
N THR A 81 -6.96 -6.36 9.38
CA THR A 81 -5.70 -5.64 9.62
C THR A 81 -5.79 -4.83 10.90
N ALA A 82 -6.88 -4.10 11.12
CA ALA A 82 -7.09 -3.33 12.35
C ALA A 82 -7.02 -4.22 13.59
N LEU A 83 -7.72 -5.37 13.58
CA LEU A 83 -7.67 -6.35 14.67
C LEU A 83 -6.25 -6.86 14.91
N ILE A 84 -5.53 -7.27 13.86
CA ILE A 84 -4.14 -7.77 13.97
C ILE A 84 -3.23 -6.68 14.53
N THR A 85 -3.32 -5.45 14.02
CA THR A 85 -2.46 -4.34 14.47
C THR A 85 -2.77 -3.92 15.91
N PHE A 86 -4.03 -3.94 16.34
CA PHE A 86 -4.40 -3.65 17.72
C PHE A 86 -3.96 -4.76 18.66
N SER A 87 -4.17 -6.02 18.28
CA SER A 87 -3.64 -7.17 19.03
C SER A 87 -2.12 -7.07 19.18
N TYR A 88 -1.40 -6.70 18.12
CA TYR A 88 0.04 -6.51 18.21
C TYR A 88 0.42 -5.29 19.07
N GLY A 89 -0.34 -4.20 19.01
CA GLY A 89 -0.15 -3.05 19.91
C GLY A 89 -0.24 -3.43 21.39
N PHE A 90 -1.15 -4.34 21.77
CA PHE A 90 -1.19 -4.88 23.13
C PHE A 90 0.02 -5.77 23.45
N LEU A 91 0.50 -6.54 22.47
CA LEU A 91 1.72 -7.33 22.63
C LEU A 91 2.97 -6.45 22.82
N GLU A 92 3.03 -5.27 22.18
CA GLU A 92 4.11 -4.29 22.43
C GLU A 92 4.09 -3.79 23.88
N ILE A 93 2.91 -3.59 24.47
CA ILE A 93 2.77 -3.25 25.91
C ILE A 93 3.30 -4.39 26.80
N ALA A 94 3.12 -5.64 26.37
CA ALA A 94 3.64 -6.83 27.06
C ALA A 94 5.16 -7.05 26.87
N GLY A 95 5.85 -6.19 26.12
CA GLY A 95 7.31 -6.23 25.94
C GLY A 95 7.80 -6.81 24.61
N LEU A 96 6.92 -7.07 23.65
CA LEU A 96 7.35 -7.45 22.30
C LEU A 96 8.02 -6.26 21.56
N PRO A 97 8.91 -6.54 20.59
CA PRO A 97 9.59 -5.49 19.83
C PRO A 97 8.60 -4.71 18.96
N ARG A 98 8.87 -3.40 18.80
CA ARG A 98 8.06 -2.53 17.94
C ARG A 98 8.15 -2.96 16.49
N LEU A 99 7.00 -3.16 15.85
CA LEU A 99 6.96 -3.43 14.43
C LEU A 99 6.99 -2.14 13.61
N SER A 100 7.64 -2.22 12.46
CA SER A 100 7.62 -1.12 11.50
C SER A 100 6.22 -0.95 10.91
N MET A 101 5.80 0.29 10.67
CA MET A 101 4.56 0.61 9.95
C MET A 101 4.51 -0.03 8.56
N PHE A 102 5.67 -0.35 7.97
CA PHE A 102 5.75 -1.10 6.71
C PHE A 102 5.17 -2.52 6.81
N ALA A 103 5.05 -3.11 8.00
CA ALA A 103 4.43 -4.43 8.19
C ALA A 103 2.91 -4.44 7.99
N VAL A 104 2.26 -3.28 8.14
CA VAL A 104 0.80 -3.15 7.99
C VAL A 104 0.37 -3.44 6.55
N TRP A 105 1.16 -2.98 5.58
CA TRP A 105 0.79 -3.09 4.16
C TRP A 105 0.78 -4.55 3.66
N PRO A 106 1.79 -5.40 3.94
CA PRO A 106 1.73 -6.83 3.64
C PRO A 106 0.57 -7.57 4.32
N ILE A 107 0.27 -7.23 5.58
CA ILE A 107 -0.88 -7.83 6.30
C ILE A 107 -2.18 -7.48 5.58
N MET A 108 -2.41 -6.19 5.30
CA MET A 108 -3.60 -5.75 4.59
C MET A 108 -3.69 -6.34 3.18
N GLY A 109 -2.59 -6.32 2.43
CA GLY A 109 -2.52 -6.83 1.07
C GLY A 109 -2.79 -8.33 0.99
N SER A 110 -2.24 -9.12 1.94
CA SER A 110 -2.49 -10.57 2.00
C SER A 110 -3.94 -10.89 2.32
N VAL A 111 -4.55 -10.22 3.31
CA VAL A 111 -5.97 -10.43 3.63
C VAL A 111 -6.85 -10.00 2.44
N TRP A 112 -6.56 -8.85 1.82
CA TRP A 112 -7.30 -8.38 0.66
C TRP A 112 -7.22 -9.36 -0.52
N LEU A 113 -6.04 -9.92 -0.79
CA LEU A 113 -5.84 -10.92 -1.83
C LEU A 113 -6.67 -12.18 -1.56
N VAL A 114 -6.60 -12.72 -0.33
CA VAL A 114 -7.39 -13.90 0.07
C VAL A 114 -8.89 -13.61 -0.04
N ALA A 115 -9.35 -12.48 0.48
CA ALA A 115 -10.77 -12.10 0.42
C ALA A 115 -11.26 -11.90 -1.02
N THR A 116 -10.43 -11.34 -1.89
CA THR A 116 -10.74 -11.18 -3.32
C THR A 116 -10.85 -12.53 -4.02
N LEU A 117 -9.93 -13.47 -3.77
CA LEU A 117 -9.97 -14.81 -4.34
C LEU A 117 -11.22 -15.59 -3.91
N LEU A 118 -11.59 -15.49 -2.63
CA LEU A 118 -12.82 -16.10 -2.10
C LEU A 118 -14.08 -15.46 -2.70
N GLY A 119 -14.09 -14.14 -2.86
CA GLY A 119 -15.18 -13.42 -3.50
C GLY A 119 -15.37 -13.83 -4.95
N ASN A 120 -14.29 -13.92 -5.73
CA ASN A 120 -14.34 -14.35 -7.13
C ASN A 120 -14.88 -15.78 -7.28
N ARG A 121 -14.48 -16.71 -6.41
CA ARG A 121 -14.96 -18.10 -6.44
C ARG A 121 -16.45 -18.27 -6.17
N ARG A 122 -17.09 -17.31 -5.51
CA ARG A 122 -18.52 -17.38 -5.17
C ARG A 122 -19.44 -16.98 -6.33
N TYR A 123 -18.91 -16.27 -7.33
CA TYR A 123 -19.66 -15.74 -8.47
C TYR A 123 -19.25 -16.37 -9.81
N GLN A 124 -18.31 -17.32 -9.80
CA GLN A 124 -18.10 -18.28 -10.88
C GLN A 124 -19.11 -19.42 -10.74
#